data_AF-A0A7N0UD81-F1
#
_entry.id   AF-A0A7N0UD81-F1
#
_cell.length_a   1.000
_cell.length_b   1.000
_cell.length_c   1.000
_cell.angle_alpha   90.00
_cell.angle_beta   90.00
_cell.angle_gamma   90.00
#
_symmetry.space_group_name_H-M   'P 1'
#
loop_
_entity.id
_entity.type
_entity.pdbx_description
1 polymer ?
#
loop_
_entity_poly.entity_id
_entity_poly.type
_entity_poly.pdbx_seq_one_letter_code
_entity_poly.pdbx_strand_id
1 'polypeptide(L)'
;MKDIAKEKSLPPVYIGKWASAPEEEVQEELAKGTPFTYRFRVPTEGSLKIDDLIRGEVSWNLNTLGDFVIMRSNGQPVYNFCVTVDDATMAISHVIRAEEHLPNTLRQALIYEALGFPMPHFAHVSLILAPDKSKLSKRHGATSVGQYREMGYLPQGMVNYLALLGWGDGTENEFFTLDDLVEKFSISRVNKSGAVFDSTKLRWMNGLHLRALPPAELNKLIADRWVSTGILTVSEGPFVEEAVQLLKDGIDLIPDADKALSNLLSYPLHDTLNSSEGKPVLEDKLPEFCASLLDAYDSGELLAALEEGSAGWQKWVKAFGKSLKRK
;
A
#
# COMPACT_ATOMS: atom_id res chain seq x y z
N MET A 1 12.58 43.45 6.56
CA MET A 1 12.80 42.01 6.87
C MET A 1 12.42 41.09 5.72
N LYS A 2 11.18 41.16 5.20
CA LYS A 2 10.77 40.35 4.03
C LYS A 2 11.60 40.65 2.78
N ASP A 3 11.95 41.91 2.55
CA ASP A 3 12.67 42.32 1.33
C ASP A 3 14.13 41.86 1.31
N ILE A 4 14.85 41.98 2.45
CA ILE A 4 16.22 41.47 2.62
C ILE A 4 16.28 39.93 2.55
N ALA A 5 15.27 39.25 3.11
CA ALA A 5 15.16 37.79 3.05
C ALA A 5 14.88 37.30 1.61
N LYS A 6 14.05 38.04 0.86
CA LYS A 6 13.80 37.82 -0.57
C LYS A 6 15.07 37.96 -1.41
N GLU A 7 15.87 38.99 -1.12
CA GLU A 7 17.12 39.28 -1.84
C GLU A 7 18.18 38.18 -1.62
N LYS A 8 18.16 37.54 -0.45
CA LYS A 8 19.06 36.43 -0.09
C LYS A 8 18.48 35.02 -0.31
N SER A 9 17.27 34.90 -0.85
CA SER A 9 16.54 33.62 -0.99
C SER A 9 16.45 32.79 0.32
N LEU A 10 16.45 33.47 1.46
CA LEU A 10 16.30 32.83 2.77
C LEU A 10 14.86 32.98 3.27
N PRO A 11 14.30 31.98 3.97
CA PRO A 11 12.99 32.13 4.58
C PRO A 11 13.00 33.29 5.60
N PRO A 12 11.97 34.14 5.63
CA PRO A 12 11.93 35.26 6.57
C PRO A 12 11.82 34.74 8.00
N VAL A 13 12.83 35.07 8.81
CA VAL A 13 12.92 34.71 10.22
C VAL A 13 12.33 35.85 11.06
N TYR A 14 11.41 35.53 11.99
CA TYR A 14 10.92 36.52 12.93
C TYR A 14 11.95 36.70 14.06
N ILE A 15 12.47 37.91 14.21
CA ILE A 15 13.58 38.25 15.10
C ILE A 15 13.17 38.49 16.57
N GLY A 16 11.89 38.29 16.91
CA GLY A 16 11.42 38.48 18.28
C GLY A 16 11.26 39.93 18.71
N LYS A 17 10.78 40.83 17.84
CA LYS A 17 10.51 42.25 18.18
C LYS A 17 9.86 42.41 19.55
N TRP A 18 8.79 41.65 19.80
CA TRP A 18 7.98 41.76 21.02
C TRP A 18 8.60 41.08 22.24
N ALA A 19 9.66 40.27 22.07
CA ALA A 19 10.37 39.65 23.18
C ALA A 19 11.32 40.63 23.90
N SER A 20 11.69 41.72 23.23
CA SER A 20 12.58 42.76 23.74
C SER A 20 12.01 44.17 23.59
N ALA A 21 10.70 44.28 23.33
CA ALA A 21 10.04 45.58 23.21
C ALA A 21 9.98 46.26 24.60
N PRO A 22 10.09 47.60 24.68
CA PRO A 22 9.86 48.32 25.92
C PRO A 22 8.45 48.05 26.46
N GLU A 23 8.33 47.94 27.78
CA GLU A 23 7.04 47.67 28.44
C GLU A 23 5.96 48.68 28.04
N GLU A 24 6.33 49.95 27.88
CA GLU A 24 5.42 51.02 27.44
C GLU A 24 4.82 50.74 26.05
N GLU A 25 5.64 50.31 25.08
CA GLU A 25 5.17 49.95 23.73
C GLU A 25 4.24 48.73 23.76
N VAL A 26 4.53 47.76 24.63
CA VAL A 26 3.69 46.57 24.83
C VAL A 26 2.34 46.97 25.41
N GLN A 27 2.32 47.78 26.47
CA GLN A 27 1.09 48.22 27.12
C GLN A 27 0.23 49.10 26.22
N GLU A 28 0.83 49.96 25.40
CA GLU A 28 0.10 50.75 24.41
C GLU A 28 -0.63 49.88 23.38
N GLU A 29 0.02 48.83 22.86
CA GLU A 29 -0.62 47.92 21.91
C GLU A 29 -1.70 47.04 22.56
N LEU A 30 -1.49 46.61 23.79
CA LEU A 30 -2.51 45.89 24.56
C LEU A 30 -3.74 46.79 24.82
N ALA A 31 -3.53 48.08 25.17
CA ALA A 31 -4.59 49.05 25.38
C ALA A 31 -5.42 49.34 24.11
N LYS A 32 -4.81 49.24 22.92
CA LYS A 32 -5.51 49.33 21.62
C LYS A 32 -6.38 48.10 21.32
N GLY A 33 -6.23 47.02 22.09
CA GLY A 33 -6.89 45.75 21.79
C GLY A 33 -6.32 45.05 20.56
N THR A 34 -5.05 45.32 20.20
CA THR A 34 -4.40 44.71 19.04
C THR A 34 -4.32 43.19 19.23
N PRO A 35 -4.89 42.37 18.31
CA PRO A 35 -4.80 40.92 18.42
C PRO A 35 -3.33 40.45 18.36
N PHE A 36 -2.94 39.57 19.29
CA PHE A 36 -1.57 39.06 19.37
C PHE A 36 -1.54 37.52 19.36
N THR A 37 -0.37 36.96 19.09
CA THR A 37 -0.13 35.51 19.08
C THR A 37 0.90 35.15 20.13
N TYR A 38 0.83 33.95 20.69
CA TYR A 38 1.90 33.43 21.54
C TYR A 38 2.96 32.77 20.68
N ARG A 39 4.22 33.09 20.92
CA ARG A 39 5.36 32.55 20.19
C ARG A 39 6.32 31.85 21.13
N PHE A 40 6.91 30.76 20.66
CA PHE A 40 8.03 30.11 21.31
C PHE A 40 9.29 30.92 21.06
N ARG A 41 10.02 31.27 22.12
CA ARG A 41 11.28 31.98 22.05
C ARG A 41 12.41 31.00 21.74
N VAL A 42 13.00 31.10 20.55
CA VAL A 42 14.07 30.20 20.12
C VAL A 42 15.41 30.76 20.64
N PRO A 43 16.27 29.91 21.25
CA PRO A 43 17.63 30.33 21.61
C PRO A 43 18.42 30.80 20.39
N THR A 44 19.17 31.89 20.52
CA THR A 44 19.89 32.51 19.39
C THR A 44 21.20 31.82 19.04
N GLU A 45 21.75 31.04 19.96
CA GLU A 45 23.02 30.34 19.82
C GLU A 45 22.86 28.85 20.11
N GLY A 46 23.77 28.06 19.54
CA GLY A 46 23.78 26.61 19.68
C GLY A 46 23.19 25.86 18.51
N SER A 47 23.21 24.54 18.65
CA SER A 47 22.68 23.59 17.68
C SER A 47 21.88 22.52 18.42
N LEU A 48 20.82 22.05 17.79
CA LEU A 48 20.06 20.90 18.25
C LEU A 48 20.40 19.70 17.38
N LYS A 49 20.64 18.56 18.01
CA LYS A 49 20.92 17.29 17.34
C LYS A 49 19.92 16.24 17.79
N ILE A 50 19.52 15.38 16.86
CA ILE A 50 18.77 14.16 17.15
C ILE A 50 19.41 12.98 16.44
N ASP A 51 19.28 11.81 17.03
CA ASP A 51 19.61 10.53 16.39
C ASP A 51 18.34 9.94 15.78
N ASP A 52 18.13 10.17 14.49
CA ASP A 52 16.99 9.59 13.77
C ASP A 52 17.28 8.12 13.43
N LEU A 53 16.31 7.24 13.72
CA LEU A 53 16.47 5.79 13.54
C LEU A 53 16.65 5.37 12.06
N ILE A 54 16.28 6.22 11.11
CA ILE A 54 16.46 5.98 9.66
C ILE A 54 17.50 6.92 9.07
N ARG A 55 17.45 8.21 9.41
CA ARG A 55 18.34 9.23 8.81
C ARG A 55 19.72 9.26 9.45
N GLY A 56 19.88 8.77 10.68
CA GLY A 56 21.09 8.92 11.49
C GLY A 56 21.12 10.26 12.20
N GLU A 57 22.31 10.75 12.55
CA GLU A 57 22.46 12.07 13.19
C GLU A 57 21.92 13.17 12.26
N VAL A 58 20.96 13.95 12.75
CA VAL A 58 20.45 15.16 12.11
C VAL A 58 20.70 16.35 13.03
N SER A 59 21.30 17.41 12.49
CA SER A 59 21.70 18.59 13.25
C SER A 59 21.17 19.86 12.60
N TRP A 60 20.72 20.80 13.43
CA TRP A 60 20.29 22.14 13.02
C TRP A 60 20.94 23.22 13.86
N ASN A 61 21.36 24.31 13.23
CA ASN A 61 21.74 25.53 13.93
C ASN A 61 20.49 26.31 14.34
N LEU A 62 20.39 26.70 15.60
CA LEU A 62 19.19 27.37 16.12
C LEU A 62 18.94 28.73 15.48
N ASN A 63 20.00 29.42 15.05
CA ASN A 63 19.92 30.70 14.34
C ASN A 63 19.19 30.64 12.98
N THR A 64 18.90 29.44 12.46
CA THR A 64 18.12 29.26 11.23
C THR A 64 16.60 29.32 11.48
N LEU A 65 16.18 29.28 12.75
CA LEU A 65 14.79 29.27 13.17
C LEU A 65 14.52 30.49 14.07
N GLY A 66 13.48 31.25 13.76
CA GLY A 66 13.04 32.38 14.58
C GLY A 66 11.84 32.03 15.45
N ASP A 67 11.45 32.96 16.32
CA ASP A 67 10.35 32.73 17.25
C ASP A 67 9.06 32.41 16.48
N PHE A 68 8.60 31.17 16.64
CA PHE A 68 7.48 30.63 15.88
C PHE A 68 6.22 30.65 16.72
N VAL A 69 5.07 30.82 16.07
CA VAL A 69 3.76 30.83 16.74
C VAL A 69 3.48 29.47 17.34
N ILE A 70 3.04 29.43 18.60
CA ILE A 70 2.51 28.24 19.29
C ILE A 70 0.99 28.34 19.54
N MET A 71 0.46 29.56 19.65
CA MET A 71 -0.98 29.81 19.76
C MET A 71 -1.38 31.06 18.97
N ARG A 72 -2.44 30.93 18.18
CA ARG A 72 -3.01 32.00 17.36
C ARG A 72 -3.77 33.01 18.23
N SER A 73 -4.08 34.17 17.66
CA SER A 73 -4.85 35.23 18.34
C SER A 73 -6.28 34.85 18.69
N ASN A 74 -6.84 33.82 18.03
CA ASN A 74 -8.14 33.26 18.36
C ASN A 74 -8.06 32.18 19.48
N GLY A 75 -6.92 32.04 20.16
CA GLY A 75 -6.72 31.08 21.24
C GLY A 75 -6.49 29.64 20.79
N GLN A 76 -6.45 29.36 19.49
CA GLN A 76 -6.19 28.00 19.01
C GLN A 76 -4.69 27.70 18.95
N PRO A 77 -4.22 26.61 19.58
CA PRO A 77 -2.83 26.17 19.45
C PRO A 77 -2.54 25.67 18.02
N VAL A 78 -1.27 25.68 17.63
CA VAL A 78 -0.86 25.21 16.30
C VAL A 78 -0.19 23.84 16.36
N TYR A 79 -0.13 23.18 15.21
CA TYR A 79 0.37 21.81 15.03
C TYR A 79 1.59 21.43 15.89
N ASN A 80 2.70 22.18 15.83
CA ASN A 80 3.93 21.80 16.55
C ASN A 80 3.76 21.83 18.07
N PHE A 81 2.92 22.72 18.60
CA PHE A 81 2.62 22.75 20.03
C PHE A 81 1.68 21.60 20.40
N CYS A 82 0.57 21.43 19.67
CA CYS A 82 -0.39 20.35 19.93
C CYS A 82 0.28 18.98 19.90
N VAL A 83 0.94 18.64 18.80
CA VAL A 83 1.52 17.30 18.61
C VAL A 83 2.59 16.99 19.66
N THR A 84 3.41 17.98 20.04
CA THR A 84 4.45 17.78 21.07
C THR A 84 3.83 17.49 22.43
N VAL A 85 2.80 18.26 22.81
CA VAL A 85 2.11 18.08 24.09
C VAL A 85 1.32 16.77 24.10
N ASP A 86 0.62 16.46 23.02
CA ASP A 86 -0.14 15.21 22.88
C ASP A 86 0.79 14.00 22.91
N ASP A 87 1.87 13.99 22.12
CA ASP A 87 2.85 12.90 22.10
C ASP A 87 3.47 12.68 23.49
N ALA A 88 3.87 13.77 24.17
CA ALA A 88 4.44 13.70 25.52
C ALA A 88 3.44 13.14 26.54
N THR A 89 2.20 13.64 26.53
CA THR A 89 1.17 13.26 27.50
C THR A 89 0.57 11.88 27.24
N MET A 90 0.63 11.41 25.98
CA MET A 90 0.28 10.05 25.58
C MET A 90 1.47 9.08 25.70
N ALA A 91 2.63 9.54 26.19
CA ALA A 91 3.84 8.75 26.37
C ALA A 91 4.32 8.03 25.10
N ILE A 92 4.26 8.73 23.96
CA ILE A 92 4.74 8.22 22.68
C ILE A 92 6.26 8.00 22.77
N SER A 93 6.70 6.76 22.52
CA SER A 93 8.11 6.39 22.59
C SER A 93 8.86 6.57 21.27
N HIS A 94 8.14 6.45 20.14
CA HIS A 94 8.67 6.51 18.79
C HIS A 94 7.72 7.30 17.88
N VAL A 95 8.23 8.35 17.26
CA VAL A 95 7.52 9.14 16.25
C VAL A 95 8.02 8.74 14.86
N ILE A 96 7.21 7.96 14.15
CA ILE A 96 7.49 7.50 12.78
C ILE A 96 6.63 8.33 11.82
N ARG A 97 7.27 9.07 10.90
CA ARG A 97 6.55 9.95 9.96
C ARG A 97 7.34 10.22 8.69
N ALA A 98 6.68 10.77 7.68
CA ALA A 98 7.33 11.13 6.42
C ALA A 98 8.44 12.17 6.61
N GLU A 99 9.53 12.03 5.85
CA GLU A 99 10.70 12.93 5.90
C GLU A 99 10.39 14.39 5.58
N GLU A 100 9.27 14.68 4.91
CA GLU A 100 8.81 16.04 4.69
C GLU A 100 8.51 16.79 6.01
N HIS A 101 8.30 16.06 7.10
CA HIS A 101 8.10 16.61 8.43
C HIS A 101 9.39 16.72 9.26
N LEU A 102 10.54 16.32 8.72
CA LEU A 102 11.83 16.45 9.40
C LEU A 102 12.13 17.89 9.86
N PRO A 103 11.82 18.96 9.10
CA PRO A 103 11.99 20.33 9.57
C PRO A 103 11.08 20.73 10.74
N ASN A 104 9.99 20.00 11.00
CA ASN A 104 9.13 20.23 12.17
C ASN A 104 9.77 19.68 13.44
N THR A 105 10.64 18.67 13.34
CA THR A 105 11.28 18.04 14.50
C THR A 105 12.09 19.04 15.31
N LEU A 106 12.79 19.98 14.66
CA LEU A 106 13.50 21.05 15.38
C LEU A 106 12.57 21.86 16.29
N ARG A 107 11.39 22.27 15.80
CA ARG A 107 10.43 23.04 16.59
C ARG A 107 9.87 22.23 17.75
N GLN A 108 9.57 20.96 17.50
CA GLN A 108 8.99 20.07 18.50
C GLN A 108 10.01 19.73 19.58
N ALA A 109 11.26 19.42 19.20
CA ALA A 109 12.36 19.14 20.12
C ALA A 109 12.61 20.30 21.09
N LEU A 110 12.60 21.54 20.60
CA LEU A 110 12.70 22.73 21.45
C LEU A 110 11.53 22.86 22.45
N ILE A 111 10.31 22.49 22.02
CA ILE A 111 9.13 22.49 22.91
C ILE A 111 9.24 21.38 23.97
N TYR A 112 9.68 20.18 23.58
CA TYR A 112 9.96 19.07 24.52
C TYR A 112 10.95 19.53 25.60
N GLU A 113 12.09 20.10 25.20
CA GLU A 113 13.12 20.60 26.12
C GLU A 113 12.57 21.69 27.04
N ALA A 114 11.87 22.69 26.50
CA ALA A 114 11.35 23.80 27.27
C ALA A 114 10.28 23.39 28.31
N LEU A 115 9.50 22.36 27.99
CA LEU A 115 8.47 21.82 28.90
C LEU A 115 9.03 20.71 29.82
N GLY A 116 10.30 20.33 29.66
CA GLY A 116 10.93 19.27 30.46
C GLY A 116 10.39 17.87 30.17
N PHE A 117 9.84 17.64 28.98
CA PHE A 117 9.34 16.33 28.57
C PHE A 117 10.46 15.44 28.00
N PRO A 118 10.39 14.11 28.20
CA PRO A 118 11.32 13.19 27.56
C PRO A 118 11.13 13.22 26.03
N MET A 119 12.24 13.25 25.30
CA MET A 119 12.21 13.25 23.83
C MET A 119 11.94 11.83 23.31
N PRO A 120 10.97 11.64 22.39
CA PRO A 120 10.77 10.35 21.75
C PRO A 120 11.90 10.06 20.75
N HIS A 121 12.04 8.80 20.35
CA HIS A 121 12.87 8.45 19.21
C HIS A 121 12.17 8.88 17.92
N PHE A 122 12.89 9.51 17.01
CA PHE A 122 12.35 9.90 15.71
C PHE A 122 12.80 8.94 14.61
N ALA A 123 11.90 8.63 13.68
CA ALA A 123 12.22 7.88 12.47
C ALA A 123 11.52 8.52 11.26
N HIS A 124 12.29 9.11 10.35
CA HIS A 124 11.75 9.81 9.19
C HIS A 124 11.78 8.96 7.92
N VAL A 125 10.65 8.33 7.59
CA VAL A 125 10.50 7.45 6.41
C VAL A 125 10.53 8.26 5.11
N SER A 126 11.13 7.67 4.08
CA SER A 126 11.28 8.30 2.76
C SER A 126 9.94 8.53 2.07
N LEU A 127 9.91 9.51 1.17
CA LEU A 127 8.75 9.72 0.30
C LEU A 127 8.57 8.54 -0.66
N ILE A 128 7.31 8.21 -0.91
CA ILE A 128 6.92 7.38 -2.05
C ILE A 128 7.00 8.26 -3.31
N LEU A 129 7.67 7.74 -4.33
CA LEU A 129 7.92 8.42 -5.60
C LEU A 129 7.00 7.90 -6.70
N ALA A 130 6.70 8.74 -7.68
CA ALA A 130 6.06 8.34 -8.92
C ALA A 130 7.10 7.69 -9.88
N PRO A 131 6.68 7.05 -10.99
CA PRO A 131 7.59 6.45 -11.96
C PRO A 131 8.64 7.42 -12.54
N ASP A 132 8.32 8.71 -12.60
CA ASP A 132 9.22 9.79 -13.02
C ASP A 132 10.18 10.26 -11.90
N LYS A 133 10.16 9.60 -10.74
CA LYS A 133 10.90 9.90 -9.51
C LYS A 133 10.52 11.21 -8.82
N SER A 134 9.44 11.87 -9.25
CA SER A 134 8.87 12.99 -8.51
C SER A 134 8.07 12.49 -7.29
N LYS A 135 7.67 13.38 -6.38
CA LYS A 135 6.80 13.03 -5.25
C LYS A 135 5.49 12.44 -5.77
N LEU A 136 5.10 11.27 -5.29
CA LEU A 136 3.81 10.67 -5.64
C LEU A 136 2.68 11.63 -5.24
N SER A 137 1.78 11.91 -6.19
CA SER A 137 0.70 12.88 -6.02
C SER A 137 -0.54 12.43 -6.78
N LYS A 138 -1.69 13.05 -6.50
CA LYS A 138 -2.96 12.74 -7.19
C LYS A 138 -2.86 12.85 -8.72
N ARG A 139 -1.94 13.67 -9.23
CA ARG A 139 -1.69 13.84 -10.69
C ARG A 139 -1.09 12.59 -11.33
N HIS A 140 -0.38 11.78 -10.55
CA HIS A 140 0.24 10.53 -10.99
C HIS A 140 -0.69 9.31 -10.83
N GLY A 141 -1.99 9.56 -10.66
CA GLY A 141 -2.96 8.50 -10.35
C GLY A 141 -2.90 8.00 -8.91
N ALA A 142 -2.15 8.69 -8.02
CA ALA A 142 -2.14 8.36 -6.60
C ALA A 142 -3.56 8.55 -6.05
N THR A 143 -4.18 7.41 -5.77
CA THR A 143 -5.57 7.29 -5.40
C THR A 143 -5.66 6.95 -3.92
N SER A 144 -6.82 7.19 -3.30
CA SER A 144 -7.01 6.83 -1.89
C SER A 144 -7.00 5.31 -1.71
N VAL A 145 -6.66 4.83 -0.51
CA VAL A 145 -6.79 3.39 -0.16
C VAL A 145 -8.23 2.90 -0.41
N GLY A 146 -9.23 3.74 -0.16
CA GLY A 146 -10.63 3.43 -0.46
C GLY A 146 -10.89 3.16 -1.95
N GLN A 147 -10.29 3.93 -2.84
CA GLN A 147 -10.43 3.72 -4.28
C GLN A 147 -9.74 2.43 -4.75
N TYR A 148 -8.59 2.05 -4.17
CA TYR A 148 -8.01 0.73 -4.45
C TYR A 148 -8.93 -0.41 -4.02
N ARG A 149 -9.62 -0.27 -2.88
CA ARG A 149 -10.65 -1.25 -2.48
C ARG A 149 -11.77 -1.35 -3.51
N GLU A 150 -12.27 -0.21 -4.02
CA GLU A 150 -13.30 -0.18 -5.07
C GLU A 150 -12.82 -0.85 -6.37
N MET A 151 -11.53 -0.70 -6.70
CA MET A 151 -10.88 -1.38 -7.84
C MET A 151 -10.69 -2.89 -7.61
N GLY A 152 -10.99 -3.42 -6.41
CA GLY A 152 -10.89 -4.84 -6.10
C GLY A 152 -9.52 -5.30 -5.61
N TYR A 153 -8.70 -4.40 -5.08
CA TYR A 153 -7.51 -4.79 -4.32
C TYR A 153 -7.88 -5.29 -2.93
N LEU A 154 -7.18 -6.34 -2.49
CA LEU A 154 -7.26 -6.89 -1.15
C LEU A 154 -6.47 -6.04 -0.15
N PRO A 155 -6.95 -5.92 1.10
CA PRO A 155 -6.20 -5.23 2.15
C PRO A 155 -4.84 -5.90 2.41
N GLN A 156 -4.76 -7.23 2.35
CA GLN A 156 -3.51 -7.99 2.56
C GLN A 156 -2.45 -7.64 1.50
N GLY A 157 -2.84 -7.65 0.22
CA GLY A 157 -1.96 -7.26 -0.88
C GLY A 157 -1.49 -5.82 -0.79
N MET A 158 -2.38 -4.89 -0.41
CA MET A 158 -2.04 -3.49 -0.19
C MET A 158 -1.05 -3.31 0.96
N VAL A 159 -1.28 -3.95 2.11
CA VAL A 159 -0.40 -3.84 3.28
C VAL A 159 0.98 -4.42 2.98
N ASN A 160 1.06 -5.61 2.38
CA ASN A 160 2.32 -6.20 1.95
C ASN A 160 3.07 -5.27 0.98
N TYR A 161 2.37 -4.71 0.00
CA TYR A 161 2.99 -3.84 -0.99
C TYR A 161 3.55 -2.56 -0.37
N LEU A 162 2.75 -1.89 0.46
CA LEU A 162 3.17 -0.66 1.14
C LEU A 162 4.32 -0.89 2.11
N ALA A 163 4.34 -2.04 2.81
CA ALA A 163 5.46 -2.40 3.67
C ALA A 163 6.77 -2.52 2.87
N LEU A 164 6.72 -3.09 1.66
CA LEU A 164 7.90 -3.22 0.80
C LEU A 164 8.37 -1.92 0.13
N LEU A 165 7.60 -0.83 0.25
CA LEU A 165 8.03 0.48 -0.19
C LEU A 165 9.03 1.09 0.81
N GLY A 166 10.27 0.63 0.72
CA GLY A 166 11.38 1.13 1.52
C GLY A 166 11.76 0.22 2.68
N TRP A 167 11.21 -0.98 2.79
CA TRP A 167 11.64 -2.00 3.76
C TRP A 167 11.73 -3.38 3.10
N GLY A 168 12.54 -4.26 3.67
CA GLY A 168 12.58 -5.68 3.35
C GLY A 168 13.18 -6.47 4.50
N ASP A 169 12.86 -7.76 4.61
CA ASP A 169 13.38 -8.64 5.67
C ASP A 169 14.85 -9.06 5.47
N GLY A 170 15.49 -8.54 4.40
CA GLY A 170 16.86 -8.84 3.98
C GLY A 170 17.01 -10.10 3.14
N THR A 171 15.89 -10.67 2.71
CA THR A 171 15.85 -11.74 1.72
C THR A 171 15.24 -11.23 0.42
N GLU A 172 15.13 -12.10 -0.58
CA GLU A 172 14.40 -11.82 -1.82
C GLU A 172 12.89 -12.09 -1.69
N ASN A 173 12.41 -12.43 -0.48
CA ASN A 173 10.99 -12.67 -0.25
C ASN A 173 10.18 -11.37 -0.45
N GLU A 174 9.11 -11.45 -1.22
CA GLU A 174 8.19 -10.32 -1.46
C GLU A 174 6.78 -10.59 -0.97
N PHE A 175 6.48 -11.84 -0.55
CA PHE A 175 5.18 -12.23 -0.03
C PHE A 175 5.23 -12.28 1.50
N PHE A 176 4.41 -11.45 2.14
CA PHE A 176 4.28 -11.37 3.59
C PHE A 176 2.80 -11.23 3.96
N THR A 177 2.35 -12.06 4.88
CA THR A 177 1.12 -11.82 5.63
C THR A 177 1.31 -10.69 6.64
N LEU A 178 0.23 -10.20 7.24
CA LEU A 178 0.34 -9.21 8.30
C LEU A 178 1.14 -9.77 9.50
N ASP A 179 0.95 -11.04 9.83
CA ASP A 179 1.68 -11.69 10.92
C ASP A 179 3.18 -11.81 10.60
N ASP A 180 3.54 -12.15 9.36
CA ASP A 180 4.94 -12.15 8.93
C ASP A 180 5.56 -10.76 9.06
N LEU A 181 4.82 -9.70 8.70
CA LEU A 181 5.29 -8.33 8.85
C LEU A 181 5.47 -7.96 10.32
N VAL A 182 4.52 -8.31 11.20
CA VAL A 182 4.62 -8.04 12.63
C VAL A 182 5.83 -8.75 13.24
N GLU A 183 6.10 -10.01 12.84
CA GLU A 183 7.24 -10.78 13.34
C GLU A 183 8.58 -10.25 12.81
N LYS A 184 8.65 -9.92 11.52
CA LYS A 184 9.92 -9.62 10.84
C LYS A 184 10.27 -8.15 10.80
N PHE A 185 9.29 -7.25 10.98
CA PHE A 185 9.52 -5.82 10.82
C PHE A 185 10.57 -5.32 11.82
N SER A 186 11.52 -4.56 11.28
CA SER A 186 12.49 -3.81 12.07
C SER A 186 12.74 -2.48 11.41
N ILE A 187 12.66 -1.42 12.21
CA ILE A 187 12.91 -0.04 11.77
C ILE A 187 14.32 0.12 11.19
N SER A 188 15.29 -0.67 11.67
CA SER A 188 16.68 -0.63 11.21
C SER A 188 16.87 -1.10 9.77
N ARG A 189 15.87 -1.77 9.19
CA ARG A 189 15.87 -2.24 7.79
C ARG A 189 15.10 -1.31 6.85
N VAL A 190 14.58 -0.20 7.36
CA VAL A 190 13.94 0.83 6.52
C VAL A 190 15.01 1.66 5.82
N ASN A 191 14.92 1.73 4.50
CA ASN A 191 15.88 2.39 3.62
C ASN A 191 15.67 3.91 3.56
N LYS A 192 16.78 4.65 3.45
CA LYS A 192 16.79 6.12 3.34
C LYS A 192 16.37 6.64 1.96
N SER A 193 16.32 5.79 0.95
CA SER A 193 15.93 6.15 -0.42
C SER A 193 14.42 6.11 -0.59
N GLY A 194 13.87 7.04 -1.37
CA GLY A 194 12.48 6.99 -1.79
C GLY A 194 12.19 5.76 -2.65
N ALA A 195 11.05 5.12 -2.40
CA ALA A 195 10.61 3.95 -3.16
C ALA A 195 9.65 4.39 -4.27
N VAL A 196 9.84 3.87 -5.48
CA VAL A 196 8.95 4.16 -6.62
C VAL A 196 7.70 3.29 -6.52
N PHE A 197 6.54 3.93 -6.61
CA PHE A 197 5.26 3.25 -6.72
C PHE A 197 5.09 2.64 -8.12
N ASP A 198 5.01 1.32 -8.15
CA ASP A 198 4.77 0.47 -9.32
C ASP A 198 3.40 -0.23 -9.20
N SER A 199 2.44 0.23 -10.00
CA SER A 199 1.08 -0.34 -10.03
C SER A 199 1.03 -1.76 -10.58
N THR A 200 1.96 -2.12 -11.48
CA THR A 200 2.03 -3.47 -12.05
C THR A 200 2.46 -4.46 -10.98
N LYS A 201 3.47 -4.10 -10.19
CA LYS A 201 3.91 -4.91 -9.04
C LYS A 201 2.82 -5.03 -7.99
N LEU A 202 2.11 -3.94 -7.66
CA LEU A 202 0.99 -4.00 -6.72
C LEU A 202 -0.11 -4.96 -7.21
N ARG A 203 -0.47 -4.91 -8.50
CA ARG A 203 -1.47 -5.82 -9.08
C ARG A 203 -1.01 -7.28 -9.02
N TRP A 204 0.22 -7.56 -9.43
CA TRP A 204 0.79 -8.91 -9.34
C TRP A 204 0.76 -9.44 -7.89
N MET A 205 1.20 -8.62 -6.93
CA MET A 205 1.21 -8.97 -5.51
C MET A 205 -0.21 -9.21 -4.99
N ASN A 206 -1.18 -8.41 -5.41
CA ASN A 206 -2.57 -8.62 -5.07
C ASN A 206 -3.08 -10.00 -5.55
N GLY A 207 -2.71 -10.40 -6.76
CA GLY A 207 -3.00 -11.73 -7.27
C GLY A 207 -2.42 -12.85 -6.42
N LEU A 208 -1.17 -12.70 -5.93
CA LEU A 208 -0.59 -13.66 -4.99
C LEU A 208 -1.43 -13.79 -3.72
N HIS A 209 -1.84 -12.66 -3.14
CA HIS A 209 -2.68 -12.64 -1.93
C HIS A 209 -4.06 -13.23 -2.18
N LEU A 210 -4.66 -12.95 -3.35
CA LEU A 210 -5.96 -13.50 -3.73
C LEU A 210 -5.91 -15.02 -3.84
N ARG A 211 -4.87 -15.57 -4.45
CA ARG A 211 -4.66 -17.03 -4.57
C ARG A 211 -4.27 -17.69 -3.25
N ALA A 212 -3.69 -16.94 -2.31
CA ALA A 212 -3.32 -17.41 -0.98
C ALA A 212 -4.49 -17.41 0.01
N LEU A 213 -5.65 -16.83 -0.33
CA LEU A 213 -6.84 -16.88 0.52
C LEU A 213 -7.29 -18.33 0.76
N PRO A 214 -7.85 -18.64 1.94
CA PRO A 214 -8.52 -19.91 2.17
C PRO A 214 -9.59 -20.16 1.09
N PRO A 215 -9.72 -21.39 0.54
CA PRO A 215 -10.64 -21.67 -0.56
C PRO A 215 -12.09 -21.23 -0.29
N ALA A 216 -12.59 -21.44 0.94
CA ALA A 216 -13.93 -21.02 1.33
C ALA A 216 -14.11 -19.49 1.29
N GLU A 217 -13.10 -18.72 1.69
CA GLU A 217 -13.13 -17.26 1.65
C GLU A 217 -13.05 -16.75 0.21
N LEU A 218 -12.14 -17.31 -0.59
CA LEU A 218 -12.00 -16.96 -2.01
C LEU A 218 -13.29 -17.26 -2.77
N ASN A 219 -13.86 -18.45 -2.60
CA ASN A 219 -15.10 -18.86 -3.26
C ASN A 219 -16.22 -17.90 -2.93
N LYS A 220 -16.43 -17.60 -1.64
CA LYS A 220 -17.46 -16.65 -1.21
C LYS A 220 -17.24 -15.26 -1.81
N LEU A 221 -16.01 -14.73 -1.73
CA LEU A 221 -15.67 -13.40 -2.22
C LEU A 221 -15.98 -13.23 -3.72
N ILE A 222 -15.58 -14.21 -4.53
CA ILE A 222 -15.79 -14.18 -5.98
C ILE A 222 -17.25 -14.47 -6.34
N ALA A 223 -17.90 -15.40 -5.64
CA ALA A 223 -19.29 -15.75 -5.89
C ALA A 223 -20.26 -14.61 -5.55
N ASP A 224 -20.09 -13.97 -4.40
CA ASP A 224 -20.86 -12.79 -4.01
C ASP A 224 -20.70 -11.68 -5.04
N ARG A 225 -19.50 -11.54 -5.62
CA ARG A 225 -19.26 -10.62 -6.72
C ARG A 225 -20.06 -10.99 -7.96
N TRP A 226 -19.98 -12.22 -8.44
CA TRP A 226 -20.70 -12.65 -9.65
C TRP A 226 -22.22 -12.52 -9.51
N VAL A 227 -22.77 -12.72 -8.31
CA VAL A 227 -24.18 -12.43 -8.03
C VAL A 227 -24.45 -10.94 -8.06
N SER A 228 -23.61 -10.11 -7.43
CA SER A 228 -23.78 -8.65 -7.42
C SER A 228 -23.71 -8.02 -8.81
N THR A 229 -22.94 -8.61 -9.73
CA THR A 229 -22.82 -8.17 -11.13
C THR A 229 -23.86 -8.81 -12.05
N GLY A 230 -24.68 -9.74 -11.53
CA GLY A 230 -25.75 -10.40 -12.28
C GLY A 230 -25.29 -11.49 -13.24
N ILE A 231 -24.03 -11.93 -13.15
CA ILE A 231 -23.50 -13.04 -13.96
C ILE A 231 -24.10 -14.37 -13.49
N LEU A 232 -24.22 -14.55 -12.17
CA LEU A 232 -24.86 -15.70 -11.54
C LEU A 232 -26.07 -15.27 -10.70
N THR A 233 -27.01 -16.19 -10.48
CA THR A 233 -28.18 -15.96 -9.63
C THR A 233 -27.99 -16.46 -8.20
N VAL A 234 -27.00 -17.31 -7.95
CA VAL A 234 -26.66 -17.90 -6.66
C VAL A 234 -25.14 -17.83 -6.44
N SER A 235 -24.72 -17.67 -5.19
CA SER A 235 -23.30 -17.58 -4.79
C SER A 235 -22.74 -18.88 -4.20
N GLU A 236 -23.50 -19.97 -4.27
CA GLU A 236 -23.14 -21.26 -3.70
C GLU A 236 -23.39 -22.40 -4.69
N GLY A 237 -22.70 -23.52 -4.49
CA GLY A 237 -22.89 -24.76 -5.23
C GLY A 237 -21.64 -25.21 -6.02
N PRO A 238 -21.64 -26.46 -6.50
CA PRO A 238 -20.46 -27.09 -7.07
C PRO A 238 -19.93 -26.35 -8.30
N PHE A 239 -20.82 -25.79 -9.13
CA PHE A 239 -20.40 -24.99 -10.29
C PHE A 239 -19.56 -23.78 -9.88
N VAL A 240 -19.97 -23.07 -8.82
CA VAL A 240 -19.26 -21.88 -8.33
C VAL A 240 -17.87 -22.26 -7.85
N GLU A 241 -17.77 -23.30 -7.03
CA GLU A 241 -16.50 -23.78 -6.47
C GLU A 241 -15.53 -24.20 -7.58
N GLU A 242 -16.00 -24.99 -8.54
CA GLU A 242 -15.19 -25.44 -9.69
C GLU A 242 -14.80 -24.27 -10.60
N ALA A 243 -15.70 -23.32 -10.86
CA ALA A 243 -15.40 -22.15 -11.67
C ALA A 243 -14.36 -21.25 -11.00
N VAL A 244 -14.47 -20.98 -9.69
CA VAL A 244 -13.46 -20.21 -8.96
C VAL A 244 -12.13 -20.95 -8.98
N GLN A 245 -12.12 -22.25 -8.70
CA GLN A 245 -10.90 -23.06 -8.69
C GLN A 245 -10.21 -23.08 -10.06
N LEU A 246 -10.98 -23.13 -11.16
CA LEU A 246 -10.46 -23.09 -12.52
C LEU A 246 -9.87 -21.73 -12.89
N LEU A 247 -10.48 -20.64 -12.43
CA LEU A 247 -10.16 -19.28 -12.88
C LEU A 247 -9.18 -18.53 -11.97
N LYS A 248 -8.97 -19.01 -10.72
CA LYS A 248 -8.19 -18.30 -9.69
C LYS A 248 -6.76 -17.92 -10.12
N ASP A 249 -6.15 -18.72 -10.99
CA ASP A 249 -4.77 -18.48 -11.46
C ASP A 249 -4.68 -17.37 -12.52
N GLY A 250 -5.81 -17.01 -13.15
CA GLY A 250 -5.91 -15.97 -14.16
C GLY A 250 -6.45 -14.62 -13.66
N ILE A 251 -6.69 -14.49 -12.34
CA ILE A 251 -7.25 -13.27 -11.74
C ILE A 251 -6.24 -12.63 -10.78
N ASP A 252 -6.05 -11.31 -10.90
CA ASP A 252 -5.18 -10.55 -10.00
C ASP A 252 -5.98 -9.56 -9.15
N LEU A 253 -7.14 -9.10 -9.63
CA LEU A 253 -8.12 -8.30 -8.91
C LEU A 253 -9.47 -9.02 -8.92
N ILE A 254 -10.29 -8.74 -7.91
CA ILE A 254 -11.64 -9.32 -7.80
C ILE A 254 -12.48 -9.09 -9.08
N PRO A 255 -12.49 -7.88 -9.72
CA PRO A 255 -13.12 -7.66 -11.02
C PRO A 255 -12.66 -8.51 -12.20
N ASP A 256 -11.45 -9.05 -12.18
CA ASP A 256 -10.97 -9.87 -13.29
C ASP A 256 -11.80 -11.16 -13.41
N ALA A 257 -12.35 -11.64 -12.29
CA ALA A 257 -13.19 -12.83 -12.25
C ALA A 257 -14.47 -12.68 -13.09
N ASP A 258 -15.02 -11.47 -13.22
CA ASP A 258 -16.22 -11.23 -14.04
C ASP A 258 -15.95 -11.54 -15.50
N LYS A 259 -14.84 -11.00 -16.03
CA LYS A 259 -14.42 -11.21 -17.41
C LYS A 259 -14.01 -12.67 -17.63
N ALA A 260 -13.29 -13.25 -16.68
CA ALA A 260 -12.85 -14.65 -16.75
C ALA A 260 -14.06 -15.60 -16.86
N LEU A 261 -15.05 -15.45 -15.99
CA LEU A 261 -16.26 -16.27 -16.01
C LEU A 261 -17.13 -15.98 -17.24
N SER A 262 -17.30 -14.71 -17.60
CA SER A 262 -18.07 -14.34 -18.79
C SER A 262 -17.49 -14.98 -20.05
N ASN A 263 -16.17 -14.93 -20.23
CA ASN A 263 -15.49 -15.55 -21.37
C ASN A 263 -15.66 -17.08 -21.38
N LEU A 264 -15.64 -17.72 -20.20
CA LEU A 264 -15.87 -19.16 -20.07
C LEU A 264 -17.29 -19.53 -20.51
N LEU A 265 -18.30 -18.77 -20.05
CA LEU A 265 -19.71 -19.02 -20.33
C LEU A 265 -20.12 -18.61 -21.76
N SER A 266 -19.47 -17.59 -22.31
CA SER A 266 -19.75 -17.07 -23.65
C SER A 266 -18.85 -17.67 -24.73
N TYR A 267 -18.15 -18.77 -24.46
CA TYR A 267 -17.31 -19.42 -25.45
C TYR A 267 -18.16 -19.78 -26.68
N PRO A 268 -17.81 -19.30 -27.90
CA PRO A 268 -18.63 -19.48 -29.08
C PRO A 268 -18.40 -20.89 -29.64
N LEU A 269 -18.90 -21.89 -28.92
CA LEU A 269 -18.67 -23.29 -29.22
C LEU A 269 -19.13 -23.62 -30.63
N HIS A 270 -20.33 -23.20 -31.02
CA HIS A 270 -20.87 -23.51 -32.33
C HIS A 270 -20.04 -22.90 -33.47
N ASP A 271 -19.67 -21.62 -33.35
CA ASP A 271 -18.87 -20.94 -34.37
C ASP A 271 -17.46 -21.54 -34.45
N THR A 272 -16.88 -21.89 -33.30
CA THR A 272 -15.56 -22.52 -33.23
C THR A 272 -15.57 -23.90 -33.86
N LEU A 273 -16.59 -24.72 -33.58
CA LEU A 273 -16.76 -26.03 -34.20
C LEU A 273 -16.92 -25.91 -35.73
N ASN A 274 -17.54 -24.84 -36.23
CA ASN A 274 -17.72 -24.60 -37.66
C ASN A 274 -16.52 -23.93 -38.35
N SER A 275 -15.50 -23.50 -37.59
CA SER A 275 -14.35 -22.75 -38.13
C SER A 275 -13.38 -23.64 -38.90
N SER A 276 -12.47 -23.03 -39.66
CA SER A 276 -11.37 -23.74 -40.33
C SER A 276 -10.47 -24.51 -39.36
N GLU A 277 -10.37 -24.02 -38.13
CA GLU A 277 -9.58 -24.61 -37.05
C GLU A 277 -10.34 -25.75 -36.34
N GLY A 278 -11.67 -25.65 -36.24
CA GLY A 278 -12.53 -26.68 -35.62
C GLY A 278 -12.77 -27.91 -36.50
N LYS A 279 -12.84 -27.72 -37.83
CA LYS A 279 -13.10 -28.82 -38.79
C LYS A 279 -12.14 -30.00 -38.67
N PRO A 280 -10.80 -29.82 -38.63
CA PRO A 280 -9.87 -30.93 -38.45
C PRO A 280 -10.09 -31.70 -37.14
N VAL A 281 -10.53 -31.02 -36.07
CA VAL A 281 -10.78 -31.66 -34.76
C VAL A 281 -12.04 -32.51 -34.81
N LEU A 282 -13.11 -32.01 -35.44
CA LEU A 282 -14.36 -32.74 -35.63
C LEU A 282 -14.21 -33.95 -36.55
N GLU A 283 -13.44 -33.79 -37.62
CA GLU A 283 -13.17 -34.83 -38.62
C GLU A 283 -12.20 -35.90 -38.09
N ASP A 284 -11.37 -35.58 -37.08
CA ASP A 284 -10.51 -36.52 -36.38
C ASP A 284 -11.26 -37.35 -35.32
N LYS A 285 -12.35 -38.01 -35.75
CA LYS A 285 -13.06 -39.03 -34.95
C LYS A 285 -13.43 -38.57 -33.54
N LEU A 286 -13.76 -37.29 -33.37
CA LEU A 286 -14.09 -36.71 -32.06
C LEU A 286 -15.14 -37.52 -31.28
N PRO A 287 -16.23 -38.04 -31.89
CA PRO A 287 -17.20 -38.86 -31.17
C PRO A 287 -16.60 -40.14 -30.57
N GLU A 288 -15.68 -40.81 -31.29
CA GLU A 288 -15.03 -42.05 -30.83
C GLU A 288 -14.08 -41.76 -29.66
N PHE A 289 -13.39 -40.63 -29.71
CA PHE A 289 -12.57 -40.13 -28.60
C PHE A 289 -13.42 -39.78 -27.38
N CYS A 290 -14.51 -39.03 -27.57
CA CYS A 290 -15.41 -38.67 -26.47
C CYS A 290 -16.02 -39.91 -25.81
N ALA A 291 -16.44 -40.90 -26.60
CA ALA A 291 -16.94 -42.18 -26.07
C ALA A 291 -15.86 -42.90 -25.25
N SER A 292 -14.64 -43.01 -25.77
CA SER A 292 -13.53 -43.65 -25.05
C SER A 292 -13.13 -42.90 -23.78
N LEU A 293 -13.25 -41.57 -23.78
CA LEU A 293 -12.95 -40.72 -22.63
C LEU A 293 -14.00 -40.89 -21.54
N LEU A 294 -15.29 -40.98 -21.93
CA LEU A 294 -16.39 -41.28 -21.02
C LEU A 294 -16.26 -42.70 -20.45
N ASP A 295 -15.92 -43.70 -21.26
CA ASP A 295 -15.67 -45.07 -20.77
C ASP A 295 -14.51 -45.11 -19.76
N ALA A 296 -13.44 -44.34 -20.00
CA ALA A 296 -12.32 -44.22 -19.06
C ALA A 296 -12.71 -43.50 -17.76
N TYR A 297 -13.63 -42.53 -17.83
CA TYR A 297 -14.21 -41.89 -16.65
C TYR A 297 -15.10 -42.85 -15.87
N ASP A 298 -16.05 -43.51 -16.54
CA ASP A 298 -17.04 -44.40 -15.94
C ASP A 298 -16.41 -45.66 -15.34
N SER A 299 -15.33 -46.16 -15.93
CA SER A 299 -14.52 -47.26 -15.38
C SER A 299 -13.63 -46.86 -14.20
N GLY A 300 -13.51 -45.56 -13.91
CA GLY A 300 -12.64 -45.01 -12.87
C GLY A 300 -11.16 -44.92 -13.25
N GLU A 301 -10.76 -45.35 -14.46
CA GLU A 301 -9.37 -45.31 -14.94
C GLU A 301 -8.84 -43.88 -14.95
N LEU A 302 -9.62 -42.94 -15.49
CA LEU A 302 -9.26 -41.52 -15.56
C LEU A 302 -9.15 -40.89 -14.16
N LEU A 303 -10.09 -41.21 -13.26
CA LEU A 303 -10.08 -40.67 -11.90
C LEU A 303 -8.86 -41.15 -11.11
N ALA A 304 -8.52 -42.43 -11.20
CA ALA A 304 -7.31 -42.99 -10.58
C ALA A 304 -6.03 -42.30 -11.09
N ALA A 305 -5.96 -42.01 -12.39
CA ALA A 305 -4.83 -41.29 -12.97
C ALA A 305 -4.71 -39.84 -12.49
N LEU A 306 -5.84 -39.17 -12.23
CA LEU A 306 -5.87 -37.81 -11.68
C LEU A 306 -5.45 -37.78 -10.21
N GLU A 307 -5.82 -38.80 -9.42
CA GLU A 307 -5.39 -38.94 -8.02
C GLU A 307 -3.87 -39.12 -7.88
N GLU A 308 -3.21 -39.74 -8.87
CA GLU A 308 -1.75 -39.85 -8.97
C GLU A 308 -1.04 -38.51 -9.32
N GLY A 309 -1.80 -37.42 -9.49
CA GLY A 309 -1.28 -36.08 -9.77
C GLY A 309 -0.67 -35.94 -11.18
N SER A 310 0.23 -34.97 -11.36
CA SER A 310 0.74 -34.60 -12.69
C SER A 310 1.44 -35.76 -13.43
N ALA A 311 2.15 -36.62 -12.70
CA ALA A 311 2.85 -37.77 -13.29
C ALA A 311 1.87 -38.86 -13.77
N GLY A 312 0.83 -39.15 -12.98
CA GLY A 312 -0.24 -40.07 -13.35
C GLY A 312 -1.02 -39.58 -14.56
N TRP A 313 -1.41 -38.30 -14.55
CA TRP A 313 -2.06 -37.63 -15.68
C TRP A 313 -1.24 -37.75 -16.97
N GLN A 314 0.05 -37.40 -16.95
CA GLN A 314 0.91 -37.47 -18.15
C GLN A 314 1.04 -38.91 -18.68
N LYS A 315 1.17 -39.89 -17.79
CA LYS A 315 1.27 -41.30 -18.16
C LYS A 315 -0.04 -41.80 -18.78
N TRP A 316 -1.17 -41.44 -18.18
CA TRP A 316 -2.49 -41.81 -18.65
C TRP A 316 -2.78 -41.17 -20.01
N VAL A 317 -2.58 -39.86 -20.19
CA VAL A 317 -2.75 -39.17 -21.48
C VAL A 317 -1.95 -39.85 -22.59
N LYS A 318 -0.70 -40.24 -22.31
CA LYS A 318 0.17 -40.90 -23.29
C LYS A 318 -0.30 -42.31 -23.64
N ALA A 319 -0.79 -43.06 -22.66
CA ALA A 319 -1.35 -44.40 -22.86
C ALA A 319 -2.70 -44.37 -23.60
N PHE A 320 -3.58 -43.47 -23.17
CA PHE A 320 -4.89 -43.21 -23.74
C PHE A 320 -4.77 -42.75 -25.19
N GLY A 321 -3.93 -41.75 -25.47
CA GLY A 321 -3.61 -41.31 -26.83
C GLY A 321 -3.08 -42.45 -27.71
N LYS A 322 -2.15 -43.26 -27.20
CA LYS A 322 -1.64 -44.44 -27.91
C LYS A 322 -2.73 -45.46 -28.23
N SER A 323 -3.68 -45.70 -27.31
CA SER A 323 -4.79 -46.62 -27.52
C SER A 323 -5.71 -46.17 -28.67
N LEU A 324 -5.91 -44.85 -28.79
CA LEU A 324 -6.72 -44.22 -29.83
C LEU A 324 -5.93 -43.90 -31.10
N LYS A 325 -4.62 -44.20 -31.12
CA LYS A 325 -3.67 -43.80 -32.18
C LYS A 325 -3.64 -42.27 -32.41
N ARG A 326 -3.84 -41.50 -31.34
CA ARG A 326 -3.79 -40.03 -31.33
C ARG A 326 -2.56 -39.55 -30.55
N LYS A 327 -2.02 -38.40 -30.94
CA LYS A 327 -0.87 -37.78 -30.27
C LYS A 327 -1.30 -36.96 -29.06
#